data_AF-A0A7T7I501-F1
#
_entry.id   AF-A0A7T7I501-F1
#
_cell.length_a   1.000
_cell.length_b   1.000
_cell.length_c   1.000
_cell.angle_alpha   90.00
_cell.angle_beta   90.00
_cell.angle_gamma   90.00
#
_symmetry.space_group_name_H-M   'P 1'
#
loop_
_entity.id
_entity.type
_entity.pdbx_description
1 polymer ?
#
loop_
_entity_poly.entity_id
_entity_poly.type
_entity_poly.pdbx_seq_one_letter_code
_entity_poly.pdbx_strand_id
1 'polypeptide(L)'
;MPDEGTVCDEGSMSAISFCAVGDTWFQSWGESYNPNLAPLFRLSDATIDAEGELDYFSVTSHQMRDRMELLGIDLAATRIAFTNGYTETPDEHRPETFDFCDWMAKGREVVASSGFFDYEIDNAWIDHAVDIRYIMRALIEMHPDDAPVVWNLADVILRGHVSPDPALCERELESIRKISVSNFPVVVLTEGSTDATLLAGSLKLIHPHLVDFIKFMDFGPGVEGSASALLRNVRAFAASGIANRVIAIFDNDTAASEVLSSLKTSMPDNFRISRYPNIEMGISYPTVGPTGWEMAEVNGRAGCLELYFGEDVLRQDDGSLTPVQWTSFSKGQREYQGEIRDKTRVQKSFRKKLETALDRDGMAPHEDWSGMTAILDVIRTAFSNNGAG
;
A
#
# COMPACT_ATOMS: atom_id res chain seq x y z
N MET A 1 -48.22 2.24 -54.29
CA MET A 1 -47.87 2.63 -52.92
C MET A 1 -48.47 1.61 -51.99
N PRO A 2 -47.63 0.79 -51.34
CA PRO A 2 -47.97 0.20 -50.05
C PRO A 2 -46.98 0.63 -48.96
N ASP A 3 -47.58 0.84 -47.80
CA ASP A 3 -47.10 0.97 -46.42
C ASP A 3 -45.60 0.91 -46.12
N GLU A 4 -45.20 1.96 -45.39
CA GLU A 4 -44.06 2.02 -44.48
C GLU A 4 -44.16 0.87 -43.47
N GLY A 5 -43.36 -0.18 -43.71
CA GLY A 5 -43.10 -1.22 -42.74
C GLY A 5 -42.27 -0.64 -41.60
N THR A 6 -42.91 -0.52 -40.45
CA THR A 6 -42.36 -0.32 -39.12
C THR A 6 -41.01 -1.03 -38.97
N VAL A 7 -39.93 -0.26 -38.95
CA VAL A 7 -38.65 -0.74 -38.43
C VAL A 7 -38.90 -1.03 -36.95
N CYS A 8 -38.86 -2.30 -36.58
CA CYS A 8 -38.79 -2.71 -35.19
C CYS A 8 -37.55 -2.04 -34.59
N ASP A 9 -37.79 -1.05 -33.74
CA ASP A 9 -36.78 -0.46 -32.88
C ASP A 9 -36.35 -1.57 -31.90
N GLU A 10 -35.26 -2.28 -32.23
CA GLU A 10 -34.52 -3.07 -31.26
C GLU A 10 -34.07 -2.07 -30.20
N GLY A 11 -34.82 -1.99 -29.10
CA GLY A 11 -34.60 -1.03 -28.02
C GLY A 11 -33.12 -0.99 -27.68
N SER A 12 -32.47 0.12 -28.02
CA SER A 12 -31.05 0.35 -27.80
C SER A 12 -30.73 0.10 -26.33
N MET A 13 -30.20 -1.08 -26.00
CA MET A 13 -29.62 -1.32 -24.68
C MET A 13 -28.56 -0.24 -24.46
N SER A 14 -28.74 0.56 -23.40
CA SER A 14 -27.80 1.59 -22.98
C SER A 14 -26.42 0.96 -22.78
N ALA A 15 -25.35 1.66 -23.15
CA ALA A 15 -23.99 1.23 -22.88
C ALA A 15 -23.78 1.08 -21.37
N ILE A 16 -23.08 0.05 -20.87
CA ILE A 16 -22.88 -0.14 -19.42
C ILE A 16 -21.41 -0.31 -19.06
N SER A 17 -20.93 0.45 -18.07
CA SER A 17 -19.72 0.12 -17.31
C SER A 17 -20.08 -0.58 -15.99
N PHE A 18 -19.19 -1.42 -15.47
CA PHE A 18 -19.42 -2.13 -14.21
C PHE A 18 -18.12 -2.47 -13.48
N CYS A 19 -18.23 -2.87 -12.21
CA CYS A 19 -17.11 -3.43 -11.45
C CYS A 19 -17.32 -4.90 -11.13
N ALA A 20 -16.21 -5.63 -10.95
CA ALA A 20 -16.26 -7.01 -10.48
C ALA A 20 -15.09 -7.35 -9.55
N VAL A 21 -15.31 -8.30 -8.64
CA VAL A 21 -14.27 -9.01 -7.89
C VAL A 21 -14.48 -10.50 -8.11
N GLY A 22 -13.54 -11.18 -8.74
CA GLY A 22 -13.75 -12.54 -9.24
C GLY A 22 -14.96 -12.56 -10.18
N ASP A 23 -15.88 -13.47 -9.92
CA ASP A 23 -17.14 -13.56 -10.67
C ASP A 23 -18.25 -12.66 -10.10
N THR A 24 -18.04 -12.02 -8.94
CA THR A 24 -19.03 -11.11 -8.32
C THR A 24 -19.03 -9.75 -9.00
N TRP A 25 -20.09 -9.48 -9.77
CA TRP A 25 -20.34 -8.17 -10.38
C TRP A 25 -21.04 -7.27 -9.38
N PHE A 26 -20.68 -5.98 -9.35
CA PHE A 26 -21.23 -5.02 -8.43
C PHE A 26 -21.19 -3.62 -9.01
N GLN A 27 -22.30 -2.90 -8.87
CA GLN A 27 -22.58 -1.58 -9.44
C GLN A 27 -22.35 -1.42 -10.94
N SER A 28 -23.24 -0.66 -11.58
CA SER A 28 -23.13 -0.37 -13.00
C SER A 28 -23.61 1.04 -13.34
N TRP A 29 -23.07 1.60 -14.43
CA TRP A 29 -23.43 2.93 -14.91
C TRP A 29 -23.79 2.89 -16.38
N GLY A 30 -24.95 3.43 -16.69
CA GLY A 30 -25.38 3.68 -18.07
C GLY A 30 -24.60 4.84 -18.67
N GLU A 31 -24.04 4.63 -19.87
CA GLU A 31 -23.43 5.65 -20.73
C GLU A 31 -22.31 6.47 -20.05
N SER A 32 -21.76 5.97 -18.94
CA SER A 32 -20.82 6.67 -18.07
C SER A 32 -20.07 5.70 -17.15
N TYR A 33 -19.29 6.22 -16.19
CA TYR A 33 -18.56 5.47 -15.19
C TYR A 33 -18.50 6.23 -13.86
N ASN A 34 -18.05 5.56 -12.79
CA ASN A 34 -17.83 6.19 -11.50
C ASN A 34 -16.38 6.71 -11.36
N PRO A 35 -16.13 8.03 -11.38
CA PRO A 35 -14.78 8.58 -11.28
C PRO A 35 -14.13 8.36 -9.90
N ASN A 36 -14.90 7.99 -8.87
CA ASN A 36 -14.36 7.69 -7.53
C ASN A 36 -13.51 6.41 -7.49
N LEU A 37 -13.50 5.61 -8.57
CA LEU A 37 -12.63 4.44 -8.71
C LEU A 37 -11.22 4.80 -9.17
N ALA A 38 -11.05 5.91 -9.88
CA ALA A 38 -9.76 6.33 -10.43
C ALA A 38 -8.60 6.39 -9.40
N PRO A 39 -8.82 6.76 -8.12
CA PRO A 39 -7.77 6.70 -7.11
C PRO A 39 -7.21 5.31 -6.81
N LEU A 40 -7.96 4.24 -7.12
CA LEU A 40 -7.61 2.86 -6.80
C LEU A 40 -6.80 2.15 -7.92
N PHE A 41 -7.02 2.58 -9.17
CA PHE A 41 -6.37 2.01 -10.35
C PHE A 41 -5.28 2.93 -10.90
N ARG A 42 -4.38 2.35 -11.69
CA ARG A 42 -3.26 3.05 -12.36
C ARG A 42 -3.17 2.58 -13.81
N LEU A 43 -2.42 3.34 -14.61
CA LEU A 43 -2.09 2.97 -16.00
C LEU A 43 -1.53 1.55 -16.12
N SER A 44 -0.78 1.07 -15.12
CA SER A 44 -0.26 -0.31 -15.10
C SER A 44 -1.35 -1.39 -15.08
N ASP A 45 -2.57 -1.04 -14.68
CA ASP A 45 -3.71 -1.95 -14.59
C ASP A 45 -4.56 -1.91 -15.88
N ALA A 46 -4.27 -0.99 -16.79
CA ALA A 46 -5.02 -0.83 -18.03
C ALA A 46 -4.80 -2.07 -18.93
N THR A 47 -5.90 -2.72 -19.29
CA THR A 47 -5.92 -3.65 -20.40
C THR A 47 -6.31 -2.87 -21.65
N ILE A 48 -5.45 -2.96 -22.67
CA ILE A 48 -5.63 -2.28 -23.95
C ILE A 48 -5.90 -3.30 -25.05
N ASP A 49 -6.67 -2.90 -26.05
CA ASP A 49 -6.92 -3.71 -27.24
C ASP A 49 -5.74 -3.66 -28.24
N ALA A 50 -5.94 -4.22 -29.44
CA ALA A 50 -4.90 -4.29 -30.47
C ALA A 50 -4.55 -2.90 -31.07
N GLU A 51 -5.46 -1.94 -30.94
CA GLU A 51 -5.35 -0.57 -31.39
C GLU A 51 -4.69 0.34 -30.33
N GLY A 52 -4.47 -0.18 -29.12
CA GLY A 52 -3.91 0.56 -27.98
C GLY A 52 -4.95 1.38 -27.21
N GLU A 53 -6.22 1.11 -27.47
CA GLU A 53 -7.37 1.73 -26.82
C GLU A 53 -7.69 1.00 -25.51
N LEU A 54 -8.08 1.77 -24.48
CA LEU A 54 -8.47 1.22 -23.19
C LEU A 54 -9.73 0.36 -23.34
N ASP A 55 -9.73 -0.83 -22.73
CA ASP A 55 -10.90 -1.71 -22.64
C ASP A 55 -11.43 -1.76 -21.19
N TYR A 56 -10.57 -2.16 -20.25
CA TYR A 56 -10.88 -2.22 -18.82
C TYR A 56 -9.62 -2.08 -17.97
N PHE A 57 -9.79 -1.84 -16.67
CA PHE A 57 -8.70 -1.96 -15.70
C PHE A 57 -8.81 -3.28 -14.94
N SER A 58 -7.69 -3.95 -14.69
CA SER A 58 -7.64 -5.16 -13.88
C SER A 58 -6.39 -5.21 -13.00
N VAL A 59 -6.61 -5.59 -11.74
CA VAL A 59 -5.56 -5.79 -10.74
C VAL A 59 -5.96 -6.94 -9.82
N THR A 60 -5.01 -7.60 -9.19
CA THR A 60 -5.32 -8.69 -8.24
C THR A 60 -5.91 -8.15 -6.93
N SER A 61 -6.73 -8.95 -6.25
CA SER A 61 -7.41 -8.57 -5.01
C SER A 61 -6.43 -8.25 -3.88
N HIS A 62 -5.26 -8.90 -3.81
CA HIS A 62 -4.25 -8.57 -2.81
C HIS A 62 -3.61 -7.19 -3.07
N GLN A 63 -3.25 -6.90 -4.33
CA GLN A 63 -2.66 -5.62 -4.70
C GLN A 63 -3.65 -4.49 -4.49
N MET A 64 -4.93 -4.70 -4.83
CA MET A 64 -5.98 -3.72 -4.59
C MET A 64 -6.16 -3.48 -3.09
N ARG A 65 -6.16 -4.54 -2.27
CA ARG A 65 -6.25 -4.43 -0.81
C ARG A 65 -5.12 -3.58 -0.24
N ASP A 66 -3.88 -3.82 -0.64
CA ASP A 66 -2.73 -3.03 -0.19
C ASP A 66 -2.89 -1.54 -0.51
N ARG A 67 -3.33 -1.23 -1.74
CA ARG A 67 -3.59 0.14 -2.18
C ARG A 67 -4.69 0.79 -1.34
N MET A 68 -5.78 0.07 -1.11
CA MET A 68 -6.90 0.53 -0.29
C MET A 68 -6.47 0.79 1.15
N GLU A 69 -5.62 -0.05 1.75
CA GLU A 69 -5.08 0.17 3.11
C GLU A 69 -4.26 1.46 3.22
N LEU A 70 -3.39 1.72 2.26
CA LEU A 70 -2.63 2.98 2.20
C LEU A 70 -3.54 4.20 1.98
N LEU A 71 -4.66 4.01 1.28
CA LEU A 71 -5.73 4.98 1.13
C LEU A 71 -6.70 5.02 2.32
N GLY A 72 -6.45 4.24 3.37
CA GLY A 72 -7.24 4.12 4.62
C GLY A 72 -8.67 3.65 4.40
N ILE A 73 -8.86 2.88 3.33
CA ILE A 73 -10.04 2.09 3.04
C ILE A 73 -9.75 0.68 3.58
N ASP A 74 -9.64 0.58 4.90
CA ASP A 74 -9.43 -0.68 5.62
C ASP A 74 -10.77 -1.33 6.00
N LEU A 75 -10.72 -2.55 6.56
CA LEU A 75 -11.93 -3.27 6.95
C LEU A 75 -12.73 -2.57 8.05
N ALA A 76 -12.06 -1.83 8.95
CA ALA A 76 -12.72 -1.09 10.02
C ALA A 76 -13.48 0.12 9.47
N ALA A 77 -12.85 0.92 8.60
CA ALA A 77 -13.47 2.02 7.88
C ALA A 77 -14.62 1.52 6.98
N THR A 78 -14.43 0.36 6.34
CA THR A 78 -15.48 -0.31 5.56
C THR A 78 -16.69 -0.63 6.41
N ARG A 79 -16.51 -1.26 7.58
CA ARG A 79 -17.61 -1.53 8.52
C ARG A 79 -18.34 -0.27 8.94
N ILE A 80 -17.62 0.82 9.23
CA ILE A 80 -18.20 2.11 9.59
C ILE A 80 -19.03 2.66 8.43
N ALA A 81 -18.51 2.61 7.19
CA ALA A 81 -19.21 3.09 6.01
C ALA A 81 -20.54 2.35 5.79
N PHE A 82 -20.55 1.02 5.91
CA PHE A 82 -21.78 0.22 5.83
C PHE A 82 -22.76 0.54 6.97
N THR A 83 -22.27 0.70 8.20
CA THR A 83 -23.12 1.03 9.36
C THR A 83 -23.78 2.40 9.19
N ASN A 84 -23.03 3.39 8.72
CA ASN A 84 -23.55 4.73 8.44
C ASN A 84 -24.54 4.69 7.28
N GLY A 85 -24.20 4.04 6.16
CA GLY A 85 -25.09 3.89 5.01
C GLY A 85 -26.42 3.25 5.41
N TYR A 86 -26.39 2.19 6.22
CA TYR A 86 -27.60 1.56 6.75
C TYR A 86 -28.41 2.52 7.64
N THR A 87 -27.74 3.27 8.51
CA THR A 87 -28.41 4.21 9.44
C THR A 87 -29.08 5.36 8.68
N GLU A 88 -28.45 5.84 7.60
CA GLU A 88 -28.91 6.96 6.78
C GLU A 88 -29.92 6.55 5.70
N THR A 89 -30.03 5.26 5.38
CA THR A 89 -31.01 4.75 4.43
C THR A 89 -32.44 4.98 4.97
N PRO A 90 -33.35 5.59 4.18
CA PRO A 90 -34.76 5.76 4.57
C PRO A 90 -35.45 4.43 4.92
N ASP A 91 -36.36 4.47 5.90
CA ASP A 91 -37.07 3.27 6.40
C ASP A 91 -37.74 2.44 5.29
N GLU A 92 -38.22 3.09 4.23
CA GLU A 92 -38.88 2.42 3.09
C GLU A 92 -37.94 1.59 2.20
N HIS A 93 -36.63 1.85 2.27
CA HIS A 93 -35.59 1.19 1.49
C HIS A 93 -34.62 0.38 2.36
N ARG A 94 -34.78 0.45 3.68
CA ARG A 94 -33.88 -0.15 4.66
C ARG A 94 -34.43 -1.49 5.15
N PRO A 95 -33.61 -2.57 5.17
CA PRO A 95 -34.05 -3.83 5.77
C PRO A 95 -34.26 -3.70 7.28
N GLU A 96 -35.05 -4.58 7.89
CA GLU A 96 -35.36 -4.50 9.34
C GLU A 96 -34.11 -4.53 10.22
N THR A 97 -33.11 -5.34 9.82
CA THR A 97 -31.84 -5.46 10.51
C THR A 97 -30.71 -5.63 9.50
N PHE A 98 -29.54 -5.12 9.85
CA PHE A 98 -28.30 -5.36 9.12
C PHE A 98 -27.14 -5.45 10.11
N ASP A 99 -26.36 -6.53 10.03
CA ASP A 99 -25.08 -6.66 10.71
C ASP A 99 -23.99 -6.92 9.66
N PHE A 100 -22.97 -6.08 9.67
CA PHE A 100 -21.87 -6.16 8.69
C PHE A 100 -21.06 -7.44 8.82
N CYS A 101 -20.84 -7.94 10.05
CA CYS A 101 -20.03 -9.14 10.26
C CYS A 101 -20.77 -10.39 9.78
N ASP A 102 -22.06 -10.49 10.05
CA ASP A 102 -22.91 -11.58 9.57
C ASP A 102 -23.02 -11.56 8.05
N TRP A 103 -23.21 -10.37 7.46
CA TRP A 103 -23.22 -10.20 6.00
C TRP A 103 -21.89 -10.61 5.35
N MET A 104 -20.76 -10.21 5.93
CA MET A 104 -19.42 -10.64 5.49
C MET A 104 -19.21 -12.15 5.59
N ALA A 105 -19.68 -12.78 6.67
CA ALA A 105 -19.57 -14.22 6.88
C ALA A 105 -20.38 -15.00 5.84
N LYS A 106 -21.63 -14.59 5.60
CA LYS A 106 -22.49 -15.17 4.55
C LYS A 106 -21.87 -15.01 3.17
N GLY A 107 -21.36 -13.81 2.85
CA GLY A 107 -20.70 -13.55 1.58
C GLY A 107 -19.52 -14.50 1.32
N ARG A 108 -18.64 -14.68 2.30
CA ARG A 108 -17.53 -15.66 2.22
C ARG A 108 -18.00 -17.08 1.97
N GLU A 109 -19.05 -17.53 2.66
CA GLU A 109 -19.61 -18.88 2.48
C GLU A 109 -20.17 -19.09 1.06
N VAL A 110 -20.90 -18.10 0.54
CA VAL A 110 -21.50 -18.16 -0.79
C VAL A 110 -20.43 -18.09 -1.88
N VAL A 111 -19.44 -17.18 -1.76
CA VAL A 111 -18.30 -17.11 -2.69
C VAL A 111 -17.52 -18.42 -2.67
N ALA A 112 -17.23 -18.99 -1.50
CA ALA A 112 -16.50 -20.26 -1.40
C ALA A 112 -17.24 -21.44 -2.05
N SER A 113 -18.57 -21.41 -2.11
CA SER A 113 -19.39 -22.49 -2.67
C SER A 113 -19.74 -22.32 -4.14
N SER A 114 -19.88 -21.08 -4.61
CA SER A 114 -20.39 -20.78 -5.97
C SER A 114 -19.52 -19.86 -6.81
N GLY A 115 -18.48 -19.24 -6.23
CA GLY A 115 -17.63 -18.25 -6.88
C GLY A 115 -18.24 -16.86 -7.00
N PHE A 116 -19.54 -16.71 -6.76
CA PHE A 116 -20.32 -15.50 -6.99
C PHE A 116 -21.13 -15.13 -5.75
N PHE A 117 -21.30 -13.84 -5.48
CA PHE A 117 -22.17 -13.37 -4.40
C PHE A 117 -23.07 -12.23 -4.88
N ASP A 118 -24.34 -12.56 -5.09
CA ASP A 118 -25.38 -11.57 -5.31
C ASP A 118 -25.75 -10.92 -3.97
N TYR A 119 -25.22 -9.72 -3.72
CA TYR A 119 -25.52 -8.98 -2.51
C TYR A 119 -26.77 -8.10 -2.65
N GLU A 120 -27.30 -7.89 -3.85
CA GLU A 120 -28.44 -6.99 -4.07
C GLU A 120 -29.74 -7.57 -3.52
N ILE A 121 -29.86 -8.91 -3.53
CA ILE A 121 -31.00 -9.61 -2.91
C ILE A 121 -31.07 -9.24 -1.42
N ASP A 122 -32.12 -8.53 -1.06
CA ASP A 122 -32.42 -7.95 0.25
C ASP A 122 -31.48 -6.82 0.74
N ASN A 123 -30.46 -6.42 -0.04
CA ASN A 123 -29.54 -5.33 0.35
C ASN A 123 -29.26 -4.29 -0.75
N ALA A 124 -30.21 -4.05 -1.65
CA ALA A 124 -30.13 -3.00 -2.66
C ALA A 124 -29.82 -1.59 -2.11
N TRP A 125 -30.08 -1.34 -0.82
CA TRP A 125 -29.68 -0.10 -0.14
C TRP A 125 -28.17 0.16 -0.17
N ILE A 126 -27.34 -0.90 -0.21
CA ILE A 126 -25.88 -0.80 -0.21
C ILE A 126 -25.41 0.05 -1.39
N ASP A 127 -25.97 -0.15 -2.59
CA ASP A 127 -25.52 0.55 -3.79
C ASP A 127 -25.77 2.05 -3.76
N HIS A 128 -26.81 2.46 -3.03
CA HIS A 128 -27.21 3.85 -2.93
C HIS A 128 -26.57 4.57 -1.74
N ALA A 129 -26.25 3.83 -0.67
CA ALA A 129 -25.86 4.41 0.60
C ALA A 129 -24.38 4.21 0.97
N VAL A 130 -23.66 3.32 0.29
CA VAL A 130 -22.25 3.02 0.58
C VAL A 130 -21.38 3.47 -0.59
N ASP A 131 -20.31 4.22 -0.29
CA ASP A 131 -19.32 4.58 -1.31
C ASP A 131 -18.70 3.30 -1.89
N ILE A 132 -18.70 3.23 -3.23
CA ILE A 132 -18.27 2.10 -4.04
C ILE A 132 -16.93 1.50 -3.61
N ARG A 133 -16.00 2.33 -3.10
CA ARG A 133 -14.68 1.87 -2.67
C ARG A 133 -14.78 0.96 -1.44
N TYR A 134 -15.71 1.23 -0.52
CA TYR A 134 -15.94 0.36 0.63
C TYR A 134 -16.70 -0.92 0.23
N ILE A 135 -17.61 -0.85 -0.76
CA ILE A 135 -18.24 -2.05 -1.33
C ILE A 135 -17.17 -2.96 -1.95
N MET A 136 -16.29 -2.39 -2.78
CA MET A 136 -15.16 -3.11 -3.38
C MET A 136 -14.26 -3.73 -2.30
N ARG A 137 -13.95 -3.00 -1.22
CA ARG A 137 -13.13 -3.54 -0.13
C ARG A 137 -13.81 -4.73 0.55
N ALA A 138 -15.11 -4.64 0.81
CA ALA A 138 -15.85 -5.75 1.41
C ALA A 138 -15.86 -6.99 0.51
N LEU A 139 -16.08 -6.82 -0.80
CA LEU A 139 -16.07 -7.93 -1.76
C LEU A 139 -14.68 -8.55 -1.88
N ILE A 140 -13.61 -7.77 -1.89
CA ILE A 140 -12.23 -8.28 -1.85
C ILE A 140 -12.01 -9.21 -0.64
N GLU A 141 -12.58 -8.89 0.51
CA GLU A 141 -12.47 -9.67 1.75
C GLU A 141 -13.39 -10.90 1.80
N MET A 142 -14.30 -11.04 0.82
CA MET A 142 -15.14 -12.23 0.62
C MET A 142 -14.49 -13.23 -0.35
N HIS A 143 -13.62 -12.75 -1.22
CA HIS A 143 -12.97 -13.53 -2.26
C HIS A 143 -11.60 -14.05 -1.82
N PRO A 144 -11.09 -15.11 -2.48
CA PRO A 144 -9.70 -15.53 -2.29
C PRO A 144 -8.70 -14.40 -2.60
N ASP A 145 -7.52 -14.52 -2.00
CA ASP A 145 -6.36 -13.77 -2.46
C ASP A 145 -6.15 -14.02 -3.96
N ASP A 146 -5.71 -12.99 -4.67
CA ASP A 146 -5.45 -12.97 -6.12
C ASP A 146 -6.66 -13.03 -7.07
N ALA A 147 -7.90 -12.98 -6.56
CA ALA A 147 -9.08 -12.80 -7.42
C ALA A 147 -8.95 -11.50 -8.26
N PRO A 148 -9.33 -11.50 -9.55
CA PRO A 148 -9.26 -10.30 -10.37
C PRO A 148 -10.27 -9.25 -9.87
N VAL A 149 -9.80 -8.02 -9.65
CA VAL A 149 -10.63 -6.84 -9.43
C VAL A 149 -10.66 -6.07 -10.74
N VAL A 150 -11.84 -5.95 -11.33
CA VAL A 150 -12.04 -5.42 -12.68
C VAL A 150 -12.91 -4.16 -12.62
N TRP A 151 -12.50 -3.13 -13.35
CA TRP A 151 -13.34 -2.00 -13.70
C TRP A 151 -13.52 -1.99 -15.22
N ASN A 152 -14.67 -2.50 -15.68
CA ASN A 152 -14.95 -2.73 -17.08
C ASN A 152 -15.59 -1.49 -17.71
N LEU A 153 -14.96 -0.98 -18.78
CA LEU A 153 -15.37 0.20 -19.53
C LEU A 153 -15.66 -0.11 -21.01
N ALA A 154 -15.57 -1.38 -21.41
CA ALA A 154 -15.55 -1.84 -22.79
C ALA A 154 -16.76 -1.31 -23.59
N ASP A 155 -17.98 -1.50 -23.07
CA ASP A 155 -19.20 -1.16 -23.79
C ASP A 155 -19.43 0.36 -23.88
N VAL A 156 -19.09 1.11 -22.82
CA VAL A 156 -19.19 2.58 -22.83
C VAL A 156 -18.12 3.25 -23.70
N ILE A 157 -16.95 2.62 -23.85
CA ILE A 157 -15.91 3.06 -24.78
C ILE A 157 -16.30 2.72 -26.22
N LEU A 158 -16.70 1.48 -26.49
CA LEU A 158 -17.10 1.00 -27.81
C LEU A 158 -18.22 1.85 -28.42
N ARG A 159 -19.17 2.31 -27.59
CA ARG A 159 -20.29 3.17 -28.00
C ARG A 159 -19.98 4.67 -27.97
N GLY A 160 -18.74 5.04 -27.67
CA GLY A 160 -18.24 6.42 -27.75
C GLY A 160 -18.69 7.34 -26.63
N HIS A 161 -19.17 6.80 -25.51
CA HIS A 161 -19.55 7.59 -24.34
C HIS A 161 -18.33 7.98 -23.49
N VAL A 162 -17.30 7.14 -23.49
CA VAL A 162 -16.06 7.33 -22.72
C VAL A 162 -14.87 7.29 -23.67
N SER A 163 -13.87 8.15 -23.43
CA SER A 163 -12.64 8.15 -24.23
C SER A 163 -11.83 6.87 -23.99
N PRO A 164 -11.32 6.20 -25.04
CA PRO A 164 -10.49 5.00 -24.94
C PRO A 164 -9.06 5.28 -24.46
N ASP A 165 -8.87 6.19 -23.51
CA ASP A 165 -7.54 6.65 -23.11
C ASP A 165 -7.04 5.87 -21.88
N PRO A 166 -5.96 5.06 -22.00
CA PRO A 166 -5.43 4.26 -20.89
C PRO A 166 -5.02 5.06 -19.65
N ALA A 167 -4.72 6.35 -19.80
CA ALA A 167 -4.38 7.25 -18.69
C ALA A 167 -5.62 7.84 -17.97
N LEU A 168 -6.80 7.23 -18.14
CA LEU A 168 -8.07 7.69 -17.55
C LEU A 168 -7.93 7.97 -16.06
N CYS A 169 -7.32 7.04 -15.33
CA CYS A 169 -7.15 7.16 -13.88
C CYS A 169 -6.29 8.37 -13.51
N GLU A 170 -5.20 8.61 -14.22
CA GLU A 170 -4.29 9.73 -13.99
C GLU A 170 -4.97 11.08 -14.24
N ARG A 171 -5.75 11.20 -15.32
CA ARG A 171 -6.52 12.43 -15.63
C ARG A 171 -7.58 12.71 -14.56
N GLU A 172 -8.32 11.69 -14.17
CA GLU A 172 -9.34 11.81 -13.11
C GLU A 172 -8.69 12.18 -11.76
N LEU A 173 -7.55 11.57 -11.44
CA LEU A 173 -6.77 11.92 -10.25
C LEU A 173 -6.35 13.40 -10.26
N GLU A 174 -5.88 13.94 -11.39
CA GLU A 174 -5.55 15.37 -11.48
C GLU A 174 -6.75 16.29 -11.23
N SER A 175 -7.95 15.86 -11.64
CA SER A 175 -9.21 16.56 -11.34
C SER A 175 -9.54 16.49 -9.84
N ILE A 176 -9.51 15.29 -9.27
CA ILE A 176 -9.84 15.02 -7.85
C ILE A 176 -8.84 15.68 -6.89
N ARG A 177 -7.55 15.77 -7.26
CA ARG A 177 -6.50 16.42 -6.46
C ARG A 177 -6.82 17.87 -6.11
N LYS A 178 -7.65 18.56 -6.91
CA LYS A 178 -8.09 19.92 -6.64
C LYS A 178 -9.19 19.99 -5.56
N ILE A 179 -9.80 18.85 -5.21
CA ILE A 179 -11.02 18.75 -4.40
C ILE A 179 -10.74 18.05 -3.06
N SER A 180 -9.97 16.96 -3.03
CA SER A 180 -9.74 16.18 -1.79
C SER A 180 -8.32 15.63 -1.65
N VAL A 181 -7.76 15.78 -0.44
CA VAL A 181 -6.41 15.30 -0.07
C VAL A 181 -6.40 13.84 0.41
N SER A 182 -7.56 13.23 0.68
CA SER A 182 -7.65 11.85 1.21
C SER A 182 -7.23 10.76 0.22
N ASN A 183 -7.07 11.10 -1.06
CA ASN A 183 -6.68 10.20 -2.14
C ASN A 183 -5.18 10.30 -2.52
N PHE A 184 -4.38 10.99 -1.71
CA PHE A 184 -2.96 11.20 -2.02
C PHE A 184 -2.08 10.06 -1.50
N PRO A 185 -0.90 9.86 -2.12
CA PRO A 185 0.09 8.90 -1.64
C PRO A 185 0.46 9.13 -0.17
N VAL A 186 0.73 8.04 0.53
CA VAL A 186 1.30 8.04 1.87
C VAL A 186 2.71 8.61 1.79
N VAL A 187 3.02 9.57 2.64
CA VAL A 187 4.33 10.20 2.71
C VAL A 187 5.20 9.45 3.71
N VAL A 188 6.33 8.91 3.28
CA VAL A 188 7.28 8.21 4.15
C VAL A 188 8.49 9.09 4.41
N LEU A 189 8.80 9.30 5.69
CA LEU A 189 9.96 10.03 6.18
C LEU A 189 10.95 9.03 6.76
N THR A 190 12.19 9.07 6.29
CA THR A 190 13.32 8.26 6.76
C THR A 190 14.33 9.15 7.50
N GLU A 191 15.28 8.54 8.23
CA GLU A 191 16.38 9.29 8.83
C GLU A 191 17.31 9.86 7.74
N GLY A 192 17.74 9.05 6.77
CA GLY A 192 18.64 9.48 5.69
C GLY A 192 17.97 9.64 4.33
N SER A 193 18.49 10.54 3.49
CA SER A 193 18.11 10.61 2.07
C SER A 193 18.59 9.41 1.26
N THR A 194 19.70 8.78 1.70
CA THR A 194 20.15 7.50 1.12
C THR A 194 19.10 6.43 1.35
N ASP A 195 18.54 6.35 2.55
CA ASP A 195 17.50 5.38 2.91
C ASP A 195 16.25 5.58 2.06
N ALA A 196 15.76 6.82 1.95
CA ALA A 196 14.63 7.17 1.09
C ALA A 196 14.86 6.70 -0.35
N THR A 197 16.06 6.92 -0.89
CA THR A 197 16.41 6.56 -2.27
C THR A 197 16.44 5.03 -2.46
N LEU A 198 17.08 4.31 -1.54
CA LEU A 198 17.23 2.86 -1.63
C LEU A 198 15.89 2.15 -1.38
N LEU A 199 15.10 2.59 -0.41
CA LEU A 199 13.76 2.07 -0.16
C LEU A 199 12.81 2.36 -1.33
N ALA A 200 12.86 3.56 -1.92
CA ALA A 200 12.06 3.87 -3.11
C ALA A 200 12.44 2.98 -4.31
N GLY A 201 13.73 2.70 -4.50
CA GLY A 201 14.19 1.78 -5.54
C GLY A 201 13.76 0.34 -5.27
N SER A 202 13.87 -0.13 -4.03
CA SER A 202 13.39 -1.46 -3.63
C SER A 202 11.88 -1.61 -3.71
N LEU A 203 11.11 -0.56 -3.43
CA LEU A 203 9.65 -0.57 -3.58
C LEU A 203 9.25 -0.89 -5.01
N LYS A 204 9.92 -0.29 -6.01
CA LYS A 204 9.67 -0.55 -7.43
C LYS A 204 9.89 -2.02 -7.82
N LEU A 205 10.79 -2.70 -7.12
CA LEU A 205 11.11 -4.11 -7.38
C LEU A 205 10.19 -5.07 -6.61
N ILE A 206 9.95 -4.80 -5.32
CA ILE A 206 9.29 -5.73 -4.40
C ILE A 206 7.77 -5.57 -4.44
N HIS A 207 7.28 -4.33 -4.47
CA HIS A 207 5.85 -4.00 -4.47
C HIS A 207 5.54 -2.94 -5.55
N PRO A 208 5.74 -3.27 -6.84
CA PRO A 208 5.58 -2.32 -7.94
C PRO A 208 4.19 -1.68 -7.99
N HIS A 209 3.15 -2.40 -7.56
CA HIS A 209 1.76 -1.93 -7.49
C HIS A 209 1.53 -0.79 -6.49
N LEU A 210 2.51 -0.48 -5.62
CA LEU A 210 2.42 0.55 -4.58
C LEU A 210 3.26 1.80 -4.86
N VAL A 211 4.00 1.85 -5.97
CA VAL A 211 4.91 2.96 -6.31
C VAL A 211 4.16 4.30 -6.35
N ASP A 212 2.95 4.32 -6.88
CA ASP A 212 2.12 5.53 -6.95
C ASP A 212 1.27 5.80 -5.69
N PHE A 213 1.45 4.98 -4.65
CA PHE A 213 0.72 5.07 -3.38
C PHE A 213 1.65 5.41 -2.20
N ILE A 214 2.97 5.33 -2.39
CA ILE A 214 3.98 5.63 -1.37
C ILE A 214 4.98 6.64 -1.94
N LYS A 215 5.16 7.76 -1.25
CA LYS A 215 6.13 8.80 -1.58
C LYS A 215 7.16 8.94 -0.47
N PHE A 216 8.39 8.48 -0.72
CA PHE A 216 9.52 8.78 0.15
C PHE A 216 9.92 10.25 0.01
N MET A 217 9.99 10.96 1.13
CA MET A 217 10.42 12.35 1.14
C MET A 217 11.94 12.43 1.09
N ASP A 218 12.46 13.13 0.09
CA ASP A 218 13.84 13.55 0.05
C ASP A 218 13.95 14.99 0.57
N PHE A 219 14.68 15.19 1.66
CA PHE A 219 14.96 16.52 2.22
C PHE A 219 16.09 17.25 1.47
N GLY A 220 16.66 16.62 0.44
CA GLY A 220 17.71 17.17 -0.41
C GLY A 220 19.13 16.85 0.10
N PRO A 221 20.15 17.09 -0.73
CA PRO A 221 21.54 16.79 -0.41
C PRO A 221 22.06 17.65 0.75
N GLY A 222 22.72 17.02 1.73
CA GLY A 222 23.41 17.69 2.83
C GLY A 222 22.60 17.87 4.12
N VAL A 223 21.34 17.42 4.16
CA VAL A 223 20.61 17.27 5.43
C VAL A 223 21.05 15.96 6.07
N GLU A 224 22.03 16.02 6.99
CA GLU A 224 22.30 14.91 7.90
C GLU A 224 21.06 14.69 8.76
N GLY A 225 20.32 13.63 8.47
CA GLY A 225 19.22 13.24 9.30
C GLY A 225 19.68 12.32 10.42
N SER A 226 19.00 12.48 11.53
CA SER A 226 19.13 11.67 12.75
C SER A 226 17.72 11.40 13.25
N ALA A 227 17.55 10.38 14.08
CA ALA A 227 16.30 10.12 14.77
C ALA A 227 15.69 11.41 15.39
N SER A 228 16.50 12.25 16.02
CA SER A 228 16.03 13.52 16.60
C SER A 228 15.51 14.51 15.55
N ALA A 229 16.18 14.61 14.40
CA ALA A 229 15.74 15.46 13.30
C ALA A 229 14.45 14.94 12.66
N LEU A 230 14.36 13.62 12.43
CA LEU A 230 13.15 12.97 11.92
C LEU A 230 11.95 13.23 12.83
N LEU A 231 12.08 13.00 14.14
CA LEU A 231 11.00 13.24 15.10
C LEU A 231 10.54 14.70 15.12
N ARG A 232 11.47 15.65 15.00
CA ARG A 232 11.16 17.08 14.91
C ARG A 232 10.36 17.40 13.65
N ASN A 233 10.75 16.84 12.50
CA ASN A 233 10.05 17.04 11.23
C ASN A 233 8.63 16.48 11.29
N VAL A 234 8.46 15.27 11.84
CA VAL A 234 7.16 14.63 12.05
C VAL A 234 6.24 15.49 12.91
N ARG A 235 6.76 16.02 14.04
CA ARG A 235 6.00 16.92 14.90
C ARG A 235 5.59 18.21 14.19
N ALA A 236 6.48 18.78 13.37
CA ALA A 236 6.16 19.97 12.58
C ALA A 236 5.07 19.68 11.53
N PHE A 237 5.13 18.52 10.88
CA PHE A 237 4.12 18.09 9.92
C PHE A 237 2.75 17.92 10.58
N ALA A 238 2.71 17.21 11.71
CA ALA A 238 1.49 17.05 12.50
C ALA A 238 0.93 18.39 12.97
N ALA A 239 1.78 19.29 13.49
CA ALA A 239 1.37 20.61 13.95
C ALA A 239 0.88 21.53 12.82
N SER A 240 1.33 21.32 11.58
CA SER A 240 0.89 22.06 10.40
C SER A 240 -0.47 21.61 9.86
N GLY A 241 -1.03 20.50 10.37
CA GLY A 241 -2.33 19.99 9.94
C GLY A 241 -2.32 19.36 8.54
N ILE A 242 -1.20 18.78 8.10
CA ILE A 242 -1.14 18.03 6.84
C ILE A 242 -2.16 16.90 6.86
N ALA A 243 -3.03 16.88 5.84
CA ALA A 243 -4.09 15.88 5.71
C ALA A 243 -3.59 14.53 5.17
N ASN A 244 -2.43 14.50 4.49
CA ASN A 244 -1.83 13.26 4.01
C ASN A 244 -1.57 12.29 5.14
N ARG A 245 -1.64 11.00 4.83
CA ARG A 245 -1.07 9.97 5.70
C ARG A 245 0.44 10.08 5.69
N VAL A 246 1.06 10.04 6.86
CA VAL A 246 2.50 10.17 7.05
C VAL A 246 3.01 8.99 7.87
N ILE A 247 4.07 8.35 7.40
CA ILE A 247 4.82 7.32 8.13
C ILE A 247 6.21 7.88 8.39
N ALA A 248 6.63 7.88 9.64
CA ALA A 248 8.02 8.11 10.01
C ALA A 248 8.64 6.78 10.39
N ILE A 249 9.65 6.33 9.63
CA ILE A 249 10.34 5.07 9.88
C ILE A 249 11.79 5.34 10.29
N PHE A 250 12.12 4.83 11.48
CA PHE A 250 13.41 5.02 12.14
C PHE A 250 14.26 3.76 12.02
N ASP A 251 15.57 3.92 12.19
CA ASP A 251 16.48 2.79 12.33
C ASP A 251 16.08 1.93 13.55
N ASN A 252 16.36 0.63 13.49
CA ASN A 252 16.16 -0.29 14.61
C ASN A 252 17.37 -0.27 15.55
N ASP A 253 17.66 0.91 16.11
CA ASP A 253 18.83 1.14 16.94
C ASP A 253 18.52 1.84 18.28
N THR A 254 19.56 2.02 19.08
CA THR A 254 19.50 2.65 20.40
C THR A 254 19.10 4.14 20.28
N ALA A 255 19.57 4.85 19.26
CA ALA A 255 19.33 6.28 19.08
C ALA A 255 17.85 6.57 18.77
N ALA A 256 17.24 5.78 17.87
CA ALA A 256 15.81 5.82 17.60
C ALA A 256 15.02 5.53 18.88
N SER A 257 15.39 4.50 19.63
CA SER A 257 14.72 4.11 20.88
C SER A 257 14.76 5.23 21.93
N GLU A 258 15.89 5.95 22.04
CA GLU A 258 16.05 7.06 22.98
C GLU A 258 15.14 8.24 22.59
N VAL A 259 15.15 8.61 21.31
CA VAL A 259 14.33 9.69 20.78
C VAL A 259 12.84 9.39 20.92
N LEU A 260 12.42 8.16 20.59
CA LEU A 260 11.03 7.74 20.67
C LEU A 260 10.51 7.65 22.12
N SER A 261 11.38 7.32 23.10
CA SER A 261 11.01 7.36 24.52
C SER A 261 10.59 8.76 25.01
N SER A 262 11.02 9.82 24.30
CA SER A 262 10.64 11.22 24.59
C SER A 262 9.27 11.62 24.02
N LEU A 263 8.63 10.76 23.24
CA LEU A 263 7.34 11.04 22.62
C LEU A 263 6.20 10.90 23.63
N LYS A 264 5.85 12.00 24.28
CA LYS A 264 4.80 12.06 25.31
C LYS A 264 3.39 12.28 24.78
N THR A 265 3.25 12.79 23.55
CA THR A 265 1.97 13.17 22.94
C THR A 265 1.63 12.19 21.83
N SER A 266 0.38 11.74 21.78
CA SER A 266 -0.13 10.94 20.67
C SER A 266 -0.03 11.72 19.36
N MET A 267 0.33 11.03 18.29
CA MET A 267 0.25 11.60 16.95
C MET A 267 -1.21 11.56 16.45
N PRO A 268 -1.58 12.42 15.48
CA PRO A 268 -2.88 12.31 14.82
C PRO A 268 -3.08 10.96 14.13
N ASP A 269 -4.32 10.56 13.89
CA ASP A 269 -4.66 9.24 13.33
C ASP A 269 -4.09 8.98 11.94
N ASN A 270 -3.79 10.03 11.16
CA ASN A 270 -3.14 9.94 9.87
C ASN A 270 -1.60 9.90 9.95
N PHE A 271 -1.01 9.84 11.15
CA PHE A 271 0.43 9.71 11.37
C PHE A 271 0.77 8.36 12.00
N ARG A 272 1.84 7.73 11.52
CA ARG A 272 2.39 6.51 12.07
C ARG A 272 3.88 6.68 12.33
N ILE A 273 4.33 6.16 13.45
CA ILE A 273 5.74 6.13 13.83
C ILE A 273 6.12 4.66 13.97
N SER A 274 7.08 4.24 13.17
CA SER A 274 7.55 2.85 13.09
C SER A 274 9.08 2.82 13.18
N ARG A 275 9.63 1.64 13.49
CA ARG A 275 11.06 1.34 13.33
C ARG A 275 11.21 0.27 12.27
N TYR A 276 12.40 0.13 11.70
CA TYR A 276 12.73 -1.09 10.98
C TYR A 276 12.48 -2.33 11.88
N PRO A 277 11.98 -3.44 11.32
CA PRO A 277 11.62 -4.61 12.11
C PRO A 277 12.86 -5.35 12.60
N ASN A 278 12.70 -6.21 13.60
CA ASN A 278 13.77 -7.16 13.93
C ASN A 278 13.96 -8.14 12.76
N ILE A 279 15.20 -8.55 12.53
CA ILE A 279 15.56 -9.57 11.53
C ILE A 279 16.23 -10.76 12.21
N GLU A 280 15.98 -11.96 11.69
CA GLU A 280 16.48 -13.21 12.27
C GLU A 280 18.00 -13.23 12.36
N MET A 281 18.69 -12.79 11.31
CA MET A 281 20.16 -12.70 11.32
C MET A 281 20.70 -11.74 12.38
N GLY A 282 19.88 -10.80 12.85
CA GLY A 282 20.25 -9.83 13.88
C GLY A 282 20.40 -10.47 15.26
N ILE A 283 19.76 -11.62 15.51
CA ILE A 283 19.74 -12.28 16.84
C ILE A 283 21.14 -12.75 17.26
N SER A 284 21.92 -13.18 16.28
CA SER A 284 23.30 -13.60 16.46
C SER A 284 24.10 -13.15 15.26
N TYR A 285 24.62 -11.93 15.33
CA TYR A 285 25.36 -11.27 14.25
C TYR A 285 26.82 -11.03 14.66
N PRO A 286 27.81 -11.10 13.75
CA PRO A 286 29.20 -10.82 14.11
C PRO A 286 29.38 -9.36 14.47
N THR A 287 30.03 -9.15 15.61
CA THR A 287 30.32 -7.82 16.13
C THR A 287 31.79 -7.71 16.52
N VAL A 288 32.30 -6.48 16.55
CA VAL A 288 33.64 -6.15 17.02
C VAL A 288 33.53 -5.06 18.07
N GLY A 289 33.89 -5.41 19.30
CA GLY A 289 34.01 -4.47 20.42
C GLY A 289 35.45 -4.28 20.87
N PRO A 290 35.66 -3.51 21.96
CA PRO A 290 36.98 -3.32 22.57
C PRO A 290 37.66 -4.63 23.01
N THR A 291 36.87 -5.65 23.33
CA THR A 291 37.31 -6.99 23.77
C THR A 291 37.59 -7.95 22.62
N GLY A 292 37.32 -7.56 21.37
CA GLY A 292 37.53 -8.37 20.18
C GLY A 292 36.22 -8.75 19.48
N TRP A 293 36.27 -9.85 18.75
CA TRP A 293 35.16 -10.39 17.95
C TRP A 293 34.22 -11.21 18.83
N GLU A 294 32.92 -11.01 18.66
CA GLU A 294 31.88 -11.81 19.31
C GLU A 294 30.61 -11.88 18.46
N MET A 295 29.81 -12.91 18.66
CA MET A 295 28.44 -12.97 18.13
C MET A 295 27.50 -12.33 19.15
N ALA A 296 26.65 -11.39 18.73
CA ALA A 296 25.73 -10.71 19.62
C ALA A 296 24.41 -10.34 18.92
N GLU A 297 23.38 -10.10 19.73
CA GLU A 297 22.11 -9.51 19.29
C GLU A 297 22.32 -8.04 18.92
N VAL A 298 21.96 -7.68 17.69
CA VAL A 298 22.08 -6.33 17.14
C VAL A 298 20.74 -5.65 16.86
N ASN A 299 19.61 -6.39 16.89
CA ASN A 299 18.28 -5.80 16.78
C ASN A 299 18.03 -4.83 17.93
N GLY A 300 17.46 -3.66 17.62
CA GLY A 300 17.24 -2.58 18.58
C GLY A 300 18.51 -1.84 19.02
N ARG A 301 19.70 -2.24 18.54
CA ARG A 301 20.99 -1.71 19.00
C ARG A 301 21.85 -1.12 17.89
N ALA A 302 21.79 -1.71 16.69
CA ALA A 302 22.59 -1.30 15.54
C ALA A 302 21.87 -1.51 14.19
N GLY A 303 20.54 -1.64 14.21
CA GLY A 303 19.69 -1.96 13.06
C GLY A 303 19.52 -0.81 12.05
N CYS A 304 20.62 -0.35 11.46
CA CYS A 304 20.60 0.56 10.31
C CYS A 304 20.13 -0.14 9.03
N LEU A 305 19.71 0.63 8.02
CA LEU A 305 19.21 0.11 6.74
C LEU A 305 20.16 -0.91 6.08
N GLU A 306 21.48 -0.72 6.19
CA GLU A 306 22.46 -1.61 5.57
C GLU A 306 22.37 -3.07 6.04
N LEU A 307 21.93 -3.32 7.28
CA LEU A 307 21.72 -4.68 7.77
C LEU A 307 20.56 -5.40 7.09
N TYR A 308 19.74 -4.69 6.31
CA TYR A 308 18.57 -5.22 5.62
C TYR A 308 18.83 -5.48 4.12
N PHE A 309 20.04 -5.24 3.61
CA PHE A 309 20.38 -5.42 2.18
C PHE A 309 20.48 -6.87 1.70
N GLY A 310 20.37 -7.81 2.63
CA GLY A 310 20.45 -9.24 2.37
C GLY A 310 21.83 -9.81 2.68
N GLU A 311 21.84 -11.08 3.06
CA GLU A 311 23.05 -11.81 3.44
C GLU A 311 24.07 -11.88 2.29
N ASP A 312 23.59 -11.98 1.05
CA ASP A 312 24.39 -11.97 -0.17
C ASP A 312 25.19 -10.66 -0.37
N VAL A 313 24.67 -9.54 0.14
CA VAL A 313 25.36 -8.23 0.11
C VAL A 313 26.29 -8.07 1.31
N LEU A 314 25.86 -8.57 2.47
CA LEU A 314 26.60 -8.44 3.73
C LEU A 314 27.84 -9.34 3.79
N ARG A 315 27.83 -10.47 3.09
CA ARG A 315 28.98 -11.37 2.98
C ARG A 315 30.17 -10.68 2.30
N GLN A 316 31.35 -10.99 2.82
CA GLN A 316 32.66 -10.59 2.31
C GLN A 316 33.23 -11.71 1.43
N ASP A 317 34.34 -11.42 0.75
CA ASP A 317 35.01 -12.38 -0.15
C ASP A 317 35.51 -13.64 0.56
N ASP A 318 35.78 -13.56 1.86
CA ASP A 318 36.19 -14.70 2.70
C ASP A 318 35.00 -15.51 3.24
N GLY A 319 33.77 -15.15 2.85
CA GLY A 319 32.53 -15.79 3.27
C GLY A 319 31.98 -15.31 4.61
N SER A 320 32.72 -14.48 5.37
CA SER A 320 32.24 -13.91 6.63
C SER A 320 31.27 -12.76 6.40
N LEU A 321 30.36 -12.51 7.35
CA LEU A 321 29.50 -11.32 7.29
C LEU A 321 30.28 -10.08 7.74
N THR A 322 29.93 -8.94 7.15
CA THR A 322 30.46 -7.64 7.54
C THR A 322 29.99 -7.32 8.96
N PRO A 323 30.90 -7.17 9.93
CA PRO A 323 30.49 -7.06 11.32
C PRO A 323 29.91 -5.68 11.65
N VAL A 324 29.12 -5.65 12.70
CA VAL A 324 28.79 -4.41 13.42
C VAL A 324 29.94 -4.05 14.37
N GLN A 325 30.43 -2.82 14.33
CA GLN A 325 31.43 -2.33 15.27
C GLN A 325 30.75 -1.54 16.38
N TRP A 326 30.98 -1.92 17.64
CA TRP A 326 30.51 -1.16 18.79
C TRP A 326 31.36 0.12 18.94
N THR A 327 30.76 1.29 18.75
CA THR A 327 31.47 2.58 18.72
C THR A 327 31.29 3.38 20.01
N SER A 328 30.11 3.32 20.65
CA SER A 328 29.81 4.12 21.84
C SER A 328 28.83 3.43 22.79
N PHE A 329 28.90 3.77 24.08
CA PHE A 329 27.99 3.26 25.11
C PHE A 329 26.96 4.32 25.49
N SER A 330 25.67 4.05 25.25
CA SER A 330 24.57 4.88 25.71
C SER A 330 24.35 4.70 27.21
N LYS A 331 24.66 5.73 28.01
CA LYS A 331 24.47 5.69 29.47
C LYS A 331 22.98 5.64 29.87
N GLY A 332 22.09 6.20 29.04
CA GLY A 332 20.65 6.24 29.30
C GLY A 332 20.02 4.86 29.18
N GLN A 333 20.35 4.12 28.12
CA GLN A 333 19.83 2.77 27.89
C GLN A 333 20.72 1.66 28.48
N ARG A 334 21.94 1.99 28.91
CA ARG A 334 22.97 1.03 29.38
C ARG A 334 23.35 0.00 28.32
N GLU A 335 23.37 0.42 27.06
CA GLU A 335 23.67 -0.44 25.91
C GLU A 335 24.73 0.19 25.01
N TYR A 336 25.49 -0.65 24.30
CA TYR A 336 26.38 -0.18 23.23
C TYR A 336 25.59 0.03 21.95
N GLN A 337 25.83 1.18 21.29
CA GLN A 337 25.41 1.49 19.92
C GLN A 337 26.54 1.07 18.97
N GLY A 338 26.16 0.49 17.84
CA GLY A 338 27.10 0.02 16.83
C GLY A 338 26.71 0.45 15.43
N GLU A 339 27.70 0.39 14.54
CA GLU A 339 27.56 0.73 13.12
C GLU A 339 28.13 -0.41 12.29
N ILE A 340 27.50 -0.72 11.15
CA ILE A 340 28.08 -1.68 10.21
C ILE A 340 29.42 -1.16 9.68
N ARG A 341 30.44 -2.02 9.66
CA ARG A 341 31.73 -1.68 9.05
C ARG A 341 31.60 -1.59 7.54
N ASP A 342 32.47 -0.81 6.90
CA ASP A 342 32.56 -0.71 5.44
C ASP A 342 31.20 -0.41 4.75
N LYS A 343 30.46 0.53 5.34
CA LYS A 343 29.16 1.01 4.86
C LYS A 343 29.18 1.34 3.37
N THR A 344 30.28 1.95 2.89
CA THR A 344 30.45 2.31 1.49
C THR A 344 30.45 1.09 0.57
N ARG A 345 31.17 0.01 0.91
CA ARG A 345 31.15 -1.25 0.14
C ARG A 345 29.76 -1.86 0.13
N VAL A 346 29.13 -1.98 1.30
CA VAL A 346 27.80 -2.58 1.47
C VAL A 346 26.76 -1.84 0.63
N GLN A 347 26.71 -0.51 0.72
CA GLN A 347 25.81 0.30 -0.11
C GLN A 347 26.11 0.20 -1.60
N LYS A 348 27.39 0.16 -2.00
CA LYS A 348 27.77 0.02 -3.42
C LYS A 348 27.32 -1.32 -3.98
N SER A 349 27.52 -2.41 -3.24
CA SER A 349 27.08 -3.75 -3.61
C SER A 349 25.56 -3.82 -3.73
N PHE A 350 24.83 -3.24 -2.77
CA PHE A 350 23.37 -3.20 -2.82
C PHE A 350 22.84 -2.39 -4.00
N ARG A 351 23.39 -1.20 -4.28
CA ARG A 351 23.00 -0.40 -5.46
C ARG A 351 23.16 -1.19 -6.75
N LYS A 352 24.29 -1.89 -6.91
CA LYS A 352 24.52 -2.75 -8.08
C LYS A 352 23.50 -3.89 -8.17
N LYS A 353 23.22 -4.56 -7.05
CA LYS A 353 22.20 -5.63 -6.97
C LYS A 353 20.82 -5.09 -7.38
N LEU A 354 20.43 -3.94 -6.86
CA LEU A 354 19.17 -3.28 -7.15
C LEU A 354 19.06 -2.83 -8.61
N GLU A 355 20.08 -2.17 -9.15
CA GLU A 355 20.15 -1.80 -10.57
C GLU A 355 20.00 -3.04 -11.46
N THR A 356 20.74 -4.12 -11.16
CA THR A 356 20.68 -5.37 -11.92
C THR A 356 19.29 -6.01 -11.88
N ALA A 357 18.62 -5.98 -10.72
CA ALA A 357 17.29 -6.56 -10.56
C ALA A 357 16.20 -5.73 -11.25
N LEU A 358 16.32 -4.40 -11.22
CA LEU A 358 15.44 -3.49 -11.95
C LEU A 358 15.60 -3.62 -13.46
N ASP A 359 16.85 -3.71 -13.96
CA ASP A 359 17.12 -3.92 -15.39
C ASP A 359 16.58 -5.27 -15.90
N ARG A 360 16.48 -6.26 -15.00
CA ARG A 360 15.91 -7.59 -15.27
C ARG A 360 14.38 -7.64 -15.13
N ASP A 361 13.76 -6.63 -14.54
CA ASP A 361 12.35 -6.64 -14.12
C ASP A 361 12.00 -7.83 -13.22
N GLY A 362 12.84 -8.09 -12.20
CA GLY A 362 12.54 -9.13 -11.23
C GLY A 362 13.70 -9.53 -10.31
N MET A 363 13.38 -10.24 -9.24
CA MET A 363 14.33 -10.77 -8.26
C MET A 363 14.84 -12.15 -8.69
N ALA A 364 16.15 -12.40 -8.59
CA ALA A 364 16.69 -13.73 -8.85
C ALA A 364 16.57 -14.63 -7.61
N PRO A 365 16.40 -15.96 -7.79
CA PRO A 365 16.19 -16.87 -6.65
C PRO A 365 17.32 -16.93 -5.61
N HIS A 366 18.53 -16.46 -5.96
CA HIS A 366 19.69 -16.46 -5.07
C HIS A 366 19.95 -15.11 -4.38
N GLU A 367 19.18 -14.08 -4.75
CA GLU A 367 19.29 -12.75 -4.16
C GLU A 367 18.43 -12.69 -2.89
N ASP A 368 19.02 -12.26 -1.79
CA ASP A 368 18.29 -12.11 -0.53
C ASP A 368 17.67 -10.72 -0.40
N TRP A 369 16.35 -10.62 -0.57
CA TRP A 369 15.60 -9.37 -0.41
C TRP A 369 14.84 -9.29 0.92
N SER A 370 15.00 -10.29 1.80
CA SER A 370 14.14 -10.49 2.97
C SER A 370 14.12 -9.28 3.92
N GLY A 371 15.27 -8.65 4.16
CA GLY A 371 15.36 -7.46 5.00
C GLY A 371 14.61 -6.26 4.40
N MET A 372 14.80 -5.98 3.11
CA MET A 372 14.10 -4.90 2.42
C MET A 372 12.59 -5.15 2.34
N THR A 373 12.18 -6.40 2.08
CA THR A 373 10.77 -6.82 2.12
C THR A 373 10.18 -6.57 3.49
N ALA A 374 10.88 -6.94 4.57
CA ALA A 374 10.41 -6.73 5.93
C ALA A 374 10.17 -5.24 6.25
N ILE A 375 11.07 -4.35 5.82
CA ILE A 375 10.88 -2.90 6.01
C ILE A 375 9.68 -2.40 5.20
N LEU A 376 9.57 -2.79 3.93
CA LEU A 376 8.47 -2.35 3.07
C LEU A 376 7.12 -2.89 3.54
N ASP A 377 7.07 -4.09 4.14
CA ASP A 377 5.86 -4.63 4.75
C ASP A 377 5.42 -3.81 5.96
N VAL A 378 6.36 -3.35 6.81
CA VAL A 378 6.02 -2.41 7.90
C VAL A 378 5.39 -1.12 7.36
N ILE A 379 5.86 -0.61 6.21
CA ILE A 379 5.31 0.58 5.56
C ILE A 379 3.93 0.27 4.97
N ARG A 380 3.81 -0.83 4.23
CA ARG A 380 2.58 -1.31 3.58
C ARG A 380 1.44 -1.44 4.58
N THR A 381 1.72 -2.03 5.75
CA THR A 381 0.70 -2.31 6.77
C THR A 381 0.64 -1.27 7.90
N ALA A 382 1.30 -0.11 7.76
CA ALA A 382 1.42 0.86 8.85
C ALA A 382 0.07 1.43 9.32
N PHE A 383 -0.91 1.50 8.43
CA PHE A 383 -2.26 1.99 8.70
C PHE A 383 -3.29 0.88 8.88
N SER A 384 -2.92 -0.38 8.67
CA SER A 384 -3.81 -1.50 8.89
C SER A 384 -4.12 -1.57 10.38
N ASN A 385 -5.40 -1.40 10.73
CA ASN A 385 -5.88 -1.67 12.07
C ASN A 385 -5.87 -3.20 12.28
N ASN A 386 -4.69 -3.79 12.49
CA ASN A 386 -4.59 -5.10 13.09
C ASN A 386 -5.08 -4.93 14.52
N GLY A 387 -6.39 -5.10 14.68
CA GLY A 387 -7.05 -5.06 15.97
C GLY A 387 -6.25 -5.89 16.96
N ALA A 388 -5.81 -5.22 18.02
CA ALA A 388 -5.80 -5.84 19.32
C ALA A 388 -7.18 -6.48 19.51
N GLY A 389 -7.25 -7.79 19.31
CA GLY A 389 -8.22 -8.65 19.96
C GLY A 389 -7.78 -8.92 21.39
#